data_AF-A0A9Q0NSV8-F1
#
_entry.id   AF-A0A9Q0NSV8-F1
#
_cell.length_a   1.000
_cell.length_b   1.000
_cell.length_c   1.000
_cell.angle_alpha   90.00
_cell.angle_beta   90.00
_cell.angle_gamma   90.00
#
_symmetry.space_group_name_H-M   'P 1'
#
loop_
_entity.id
_entity.type
_entity.pdbx_description
1 polymer ?
#
loop_
_entity_poly.entity_id
_entity_poly.type
_entity_poly.pdbx_seq_one_letter_code
_entity_poly.pdbx_strand_id
1 'polypeptide(L)'
;MEGDKKGITSEELKQHNKAGDLWISIQGKVYDVSDWANEHPGGDVALLNQAGLDVTDAFIAYHPGTAWKYLDKFFTGYYLTDFKVSETSKDYRKLASEFAKLGLFEKKGHITMYALASIVLMFCSVLYGVLCCQSVWAHLGAAVVLGFLWIQSAYIGHDSGHYQVMNTRGYNKLAQFLAGNSLTGISIAWWKWTHNAHHLSCNSLDYDPDLQHIPVFAVNSIFFDSIKSYFYGRYLSFDPVARFFVSYQHWTFYPVMCVARVNLYIQTFLLLFSKRKFPDRALNILGILIFWTWFPLLVSCIPNWPERVMFVLTSFAVTAIQHVQFCLNHFAADVYIGLPEGNDWFEKQTSGTLDISCSSWMDWFYGGLQFQLEHHLFPRMP
;
A
#
# COMPACT_ATOMS: atom_id res chain seq x y z
N MET A 1 6.65 -16.54 -44.42
CA MET A 1 5.23 -16.80 -44.15
C MET A 1 4.97 -16.34 -42.73
N GLU A 2 4.54 -15.08 -42.56
CA GLU A 2 3.95 -14.64 -41.29
C GLU A 2 2.66 -15.44 -41.14
N GLY A 3 2.61 -16.38 -40.20
CA GLY A 3 1.38 -17.11 -39.90
C GLY A 3 0.30 -16.10 -39.50
N ASP A 4 -0.92 -16.29 -40.03
CA ASP A 4 -2.08 -15.44 -39.71
C ASP A 4 -2.16 -15.23 -38.19
N LYS A 5 -1.90 -14.00 -37.76
CA LYS A 5 -2.04 -13.60 -36.37
C LYS A 5 -3.52 -13.74 -36.02
N LYS A 6 -3.85 -14.65 -35.11
CA LYS A 6 -5.22 -14.78 -34.61
C LYS A 6 -5.57 -13.50 -33.84
N GLY A 7 -6.56 -12.78 -34.33
CA GLY A 7 -7.03 -11.53 -33.74
C GLY A 7 -8.17 -11.77 -32.76
N ILE A 8 -8.24 -10.95 -31.72
CA ILE A 8 -9.39 -10.79 -30.83
C ILE A 8 -9.60 -9.28 -30.58
N THR A 9 -10.83 -8.86 -30.35
CA THR A 9 -11.16 -7.46 -30.03
C THR A 9 -11.03 -7.19 -28.52
N SER A 10 -10.87 -5.92 -28.13
CA SER A 10 -10.88 -5.55 -26.70
C SER A 10 -12.19 -5.93 -26.01
N GLU A 11 -13.32 -5.90 -26.73
CA GLU A 11 -14.63 -6.26 -26.17
C GLU A 11 -14.76 -7.77 -25.90
N GLU A 12 -14.16 -8.60 -26.76
CA GLU A 12 -14.05 -10.04 -26.51
C GLU A 12 -13.09 -10.31 -25.35
N LEU A 13 -11.95 -9.61 -25.27
CA LEU A 13 -11.02 -9.72 -24.14
C LEU A 13 -11.72 -9.40 -22.80
N LYS A 14 -12.58 -8.37 -22.76
CA LYS A 14 -13.35 -7.98 -21.56
C LYS A 14 -14.25 -9.09 -21.00
N GLN A 15 -14.59 -10.12 -21.78
CA GLN A 15 -15.38 -11.26 -21.29
C GLN A 15 -14.57 -12.20 -20.40
N HIS A 16 -13.24 -12.22 -20.54
CA HIS A 16 -12.30 -13.04 -19.78
C HIS A 16 -11.86 -12.34 -18.49
N ASN A 17 -12.83 -12.07 -17.61
CA ASN A 17 -12.67 -11.20 -16.44
C ASN A 17 -12.94 -11.86 -15.07
N LYS A 18 -12.84 -13.20 -14.97
CA LYS A 18 -13.20 -13.94 -13.75
C LYS A 18 -12.12 -14.90 -13.29
N ALA A 19 -12.19 -15.32 -12.04
CA ALA A 19 -11.35 -16.41 -11.55
C ALA A 19 -11.61 -17.70 -12.37
N GLY A 20 -10.55 -18.29 -12.91
CA GLY A 20 -10.62 -19.45 -13.80
C GLY A 20 -10.85 -19.12 -15.28
N ASP A 21 -11.07 -17.84 -15.61
CA ASP A 21 -11.15 -17.32 -16.98
C ASP A 21 -10.68 -15.85 -16.99
N LEU A 22 -9.35 -15.68 -16.86
CA LEU A 22 -8.66 -14.41 -16.61
C LEU A 22 -7.60 -14.18 -17.67
N TRP A 23 -7.94 -13.36 -18.66
CA TRP A 23 -7.00 -12.95 -19.70
C TRP A 23 -6.63 -11.47 -19.56
N ILE A 24 -5.41 -11.13 -19.96
CA ILE A 24 -4.90 -9.75 -19.97
C ILE A 24 -4.16 -9.49 -21.28
N SER A 25 -4.09 -8.23 -21.71
CA SER A 25 -3.23 -7.82 -22.81
C SER A 25 -2.01 -7.05 -22.32
N ILE A 26 -0.84 -7.34 -22.89
CA ILE A 26 0.39 -6.55 -22.70
C ILE A 26 1.02 -6.32 -24.07
N GLN A 27 1.14 -5.05 -24.45
CA GLN A 27 1.61 -4.59 -25.77
C GLN A 27 0.80 -5.21 -26.92
N GLY A 28 -0.51 -5.35 -26.74
CA GLY A 28 -1.43 -5.92 -27.73
C GLY A 28 -1.34 -7.44 -27.90
N LYS A 29 -0.49 -8.14 -27.13
CA LYS A 29 -0.49 -9.60 -27.04
C LYS A 29 -1.41 -10.04 -25.91
N VAL A 30 -2.20 -11.09 -26.13
CA VAL A 30 -3.14 -11.62 -25.13
C VAL A 30 -2.55 -12.82 -24.39
N TYR A 31 -2.65 -12.78 -23.06
CA TYR A 31 -2.11 -13.79 -22.15
C TYR A 31 -3.21 -14.37 -21.28
N ASP A 32 -3.25 -15.69 -21.16
CA ASP A 32 -4.09 -16.40 -20.21
C ASP A 32 -3.30 -16.65 -18.93
N VAL A 33 -3.74 -16.00 -17.85
CA VAL A 33 -3.10 -16.09 -16.53
C VAL A 33 -4.04 -16.73 -15.50
N SER A 34 -5.10 -17.40 -15.95
CA SER A 34 -6.15 -17.99 -15.10
C SER A 34 -5.60 -18.89 -14.01
N ASP A 35 -4.75 -19.84 -14.39
CA ASP A 35 -4.15 -20.81 -13.45
C ASP A 35 -3.06 -20.18 -12.57
N TRP A 36 -2.43 -19.12 -13.06
CA TRP A 36 -1.31 -18.46 -12.38
C TRP A 36 -1.75 -17.37 -11.41
N ALA A 37 -3.02 -16.94 -11.45
CA ALA A 37 -3.51 -15.82 -10.64
C ALA A 37 -3.25 -15.99 -9.13
N ASN A 38 -3.38 -17.20 -8.62
CA ASN A 38 -3.14 -17.52 -7.21
C ASN A 38 -1.65 -17.62 -6.83
N GLU A 39 -0.76 -17.67 -7.82
CA GLU A 39 0.69 -17.76 -7.65
C GLU A 39 1.41 -16.44 -7.95
N HIS A 40 0.69 -15.43 -8.49
CA HIS A 40 1.25 -14.11 -8.76
C HIS A 40 1.82 -13.49 -7.47
N PRO A 41 3.09 -13.04 -7.47
CA PRO A 41 3.72 -12.50 -6.26
C PRO A 41 3.06 -11.25 -5.65
N GLY A 42 2.32 -10.48 -6.46
CA GLY A 42 1.52 -9.33 -6.05
C GLY A 42 0.11 -9.68 -5.57
N GLY A 43 -0.29 -10.95 -5.68
CA GLY A 43 -1.59 -11.47 -5.24
C GLY A 43 -2.62 -11.60 -6.37
N ASP A 44 -3.67 -12.38 -6.09
CA ASP A 44 -4.79 -12.64 -7.00
C ASP A 44 -5.60 -11.38 -7.34
N VAL A 45 -5.84 -10.50 -6.35
CA VAL A 45 -6.58 -9.24 -6.54
C VAL A 45 -5.91 -8.35 -7.58
N ALA A 46 -4.57 -8.39 -7.67
CA ALA A 46 -3.85 -7.57 -8.63
C ALA A 46 -4.19 -7.92 -10.08
N LEU A 47 -4.40 -9.21 -10.36
CA LEU A 47 -4.78 -9.69 -11.68
C LEU A 47 -6.30 -9.61 -11.90
N LEU A 48 -7.10 -9.92 -10.88
CA LEU A 48 -8.56 -9.87 -10.98
C LEU A 48 -9.08 -8.46 -11.26
N ASN A 49 -8.50 -7.44 -10.62
CA ASN A 49 -8.86 -6.04 -10.88
C ASN A 49 -8.44 -5.56 -12.28
N GLN A 50 -7.60 -6.31 -12.98
CA GLN A 50 -7.10 -5.92 -14.30
C GLN A 50 -7.51 -6.93 -15.38
N ALA A 51 -8.42 -7.85 -15.05
CA ALA A 51 -8.84 -8.93 -15.91
C ALA A 51 -9.69 -8.40 -17.08
N GLY A 52 -9.41 -8.91 -18.28
CA GLY A 52 -10.06 -8.48 -19.51
C GLY A 52 -9.61 -7.12 -20.04
N LEU A 53 -8.50 -6.57 -19.52
CA LEU A 53 -7.97 -5.26 -19.91
C LEU A 53 -6.58 -5.36 -20.58
N ASP A 54 -6.19 -4.32 -21.31
CA ASP A 54 -4.78 -4.09 -21.60
C ASP A 54 -4.12 -3.45 -20.39
N VAL A 55 -3.06 -4.08 -19.88
CA VAL A 55 -2.42 -3.72 -18.60
C VAL A 55 -0.98 -3.28 -18.82
N THR A 56 -0.65 -2.85 -20.05
CA THR A 56 0.75 -2.60 -20.43
C THR A 56 1.44 -1.58 -19.52
N ASP A 57 0.76 -0.48 -19.19
CA ASP A 57 1.34 0.60 -18.39
C ASP A 57 1.54 0.17 -16.94
N ALA A 58 0.51 -0.44 -16.33
CA ALA A 58 0.62 -1.05 -15.00
C ALA A 58 1.72 -2.13 -14.97
N PHE A 59 1.83 -2.98 -16.00
CA PHE A 59 2.87 -4.00 -16.07
C PHE A 59 4.27 -3.36 -16.04
N ILE A 60 4.48 -2.28 -16.80
CA ILE A 60 5.74 -1.51 -16.82
C ILE A 60 6.02 -0.88 -15.45
N ALA A 61 5.01 -0.32 -14.78
CA ALA A 61 5.13 0.32 -13.47
C ALA A 61 5.63 -0.64 -12.39
N TYR A 62 5.02 -1.83 -12.30
CA TYR A 62 5.20 -2.75 -11.18
C TYR A 62 6.24 -3.85 -11.41
N HIS A 63 6.62 -4.15 -12.66
CA HIS A 63 7.47 -5.31 -12.96
C HIS A 63 8.87 -4.92 -13.44
N PRO A 64 9.94 -5.62 -12.98
CA PRO A 64 11.27 -5.45 -13.55
C PRO A 64 11.33 -5.93 -15.00
N GLY A 65 12.33 -5.46 -15.75
CA GLY A 65 12.64 -5.97 -17.09
C GLY A 65 12.80 -7.50 -17.15
N THR A 66 13.24 -8.13 -16.06
CA THR A 66 13.36 -9.58 -15.97
C THR A 66 12.03 -10.34 -15.92
N ALA A 67 10.89 -9.66 -15.69
CA ALA A 67 9.57 -10.27 -15.69
C ALA A 67 9.06 -10.61 -17.10
N TRP A 68 9.46 -9.83 -18.10
CA TRP A 68 9.02 -9.99 -19.50
C TRP A 68 9.30 -11.38 -20.06
N LYS A 69 10.39 -12.03 -19.65
CA LYS A 69 10.78 -13.38 -20.09
C LYS A 69 9.81 -14.49 -19.66
N TYR A 70 8.92 -14.22 -18.71
CA TYR A 70 7.95 -15.21 -18.24
C TYR A 70 6.63 -15.15 -19.02
N LEU A 71 6.36 -14.05 -19.73
CA LEU A 71 5.10 -13.82 -20.43
C LEU A 71 4.84 -14.85 -21.54
N ASP A 72 5.89 -15.32 -22.23
CA ASP A 72 5.76 -16.28 -23.33
C ASP A 72 5.07 -17.59 -22.91
N LYS A 73 5.12 -17.94 -21.61
CA LYS A 73 4.45 -19.14 -21.07
C LYS A 73 2.92 -19.01 -21.03
N PHE A 74 2.42 -17.78 -20.96
CA PHE A 74 1.00 -17.46 -20.82
C PHE A 74 0.40 -17.00 -22.16
N PHE A 75 1.23 -16.87 -23.21
CA PHE A 75 0.78 -16.31 -24.47
C PHE A 75 -0.21 -17.25 -25.17
N THR A 76 -1.40 -16.72 -25.46
CA THR A 76 -2.50 -17.48 -26.06
C THR A 76 -2.35 -17.69 -27.57
N GLY A 77 -1.45 -16.93 -28.21
CA GLY A 77 -1.39 -16.80 -29.67
C GLY A 77 -2.26 -15.67 -30.24
N TYR A 78 -3.13 -15.07 -29.43
CA TYR A 78 -4.01 -13.97 -29.87
C TYR A 78 -3.36 -12.59 -29.71
N TYR A 79 -3.75 -11.69 -30.62
CA TYR A 79 -3.39 -10.28 -30.59
C TYR A 79 -4.65 -9.42 -30.60
N LEU A 80 -4.62 -8.30 -29.89
CA LEU A 80 -5.68 -7.30 -29.95
C LEU A 80 -5.71 -6.62 -31.32
N THR A 81 -6.82 -6.72 -32.03
CA THR A 81 -7.00 -6.13 -33.38
C THR A 81 -7.18 -4.62 -33.37
N ASP A 82 -7.67 -4.10 -32.25
CA ASP A 82 -8.00 -2.71 -31.99
C ASP A 82 -7.04 -2.08 -30.97
N PHE A 83 -5.87 -2.71 -30.77
CA PHE A 83 -4.82 -2.19 -29.89
C PHE A 83 -4.38 -0.79 -30.32
N LYS A 84 -4.47 0.15 -29.38
CA LYS A 84 -4.00 1.53 -29.54
C LYS A 84 -3.23 1.92 -28.29
N VAL A 85 -2.34 2.88 -28.47
CA VAL A 85 -1.57 3.49 -27.37
C VAL A 85 -1.82 4.98 -27.44
N SER A 86 -2.35 5.56 -26.36
CA SER A 86 -2.52 7.01 -26.24
C SER A 86 -1.16 7.73 -26.27
N GLU A 87 -1.16 9.03 -26.60
CA GLU A 87 0.07 9.82 -26.52
C GLU A 87 0.62 9.86 -25.09
N THR A 88 -0.27 9.97 -24.09
CA THR A 88 0.10 9.93 -22.66
C THR A 88 0.83 8.63 -22.30
N SER A 89 0.28 7.47 -22.70
CA SER A 89 0.92 6.17 -22.46
C SER A 89 2.28 6.07 -23.18
N LYS A 90 2.43 6.63 -24.39
CA LYS A 90 3.73 6.65 -25.08
C LYS A 90 4.77 7.46 -24.30
N ASP A 91 4.38 8.64 -23.81
CA ASP A 91 5.26 9.50 -23.02
C ASP A 91 5.64 8.85 -21.68
N TYR A 92 4.68 8.25 -20.98
CA TYR A 92 4.93 7.48 -19.76
C TYR A 92 5.93 6.34 -20.00
N ARG A 93 5.69 5.52 -21.03
CA ARG A 93 6.59 4.38 -21.38
C ARG A 93 7.99 4.86 -21.74
N LYS A 94 8.10 5.99 -22.44
CA LYS A 94 9.39 6.61 -22.77
C LYS A 94 10.12 7.02 -21.49
N LEU A 95 9.44 7.71 -20.57
CA LEU A 95 10.00 8.14 -19.28
C LEU A 95 10.46 6.94 -18.43
N ALA A 96 9.62 5.90 -18.32
CA ALA A 96 9.98 4.65 -17.64
C ALA A 96 11.24 4.02 -18.23
N SER A 97 11.37 4.00 -19.56
CA SER A 97 12.57 3.52 -20.25
C SER A 97 13.81 4.39 -19.96
N GLU A 98 13.66 5.72 -19.94
CA GLU A 98 14.75 6.65 -19.59
C GLU A 98 15.23 6.45 -18.14
N PHE A 99 14.30 6.33 -17.20
CA PHE A 99 14.60 6.04 -15.79
C PHE A 99 15.31 4.69 -15.60
N ALA A 100 14.91 3.67 -16.37
CA ALA A 100 15.59 2.39 -16.39
C ALA A 100 17.03 2.52 -16.93
N LYS A 101 17.26 3.29 -18.00
CA LYS A 101 18.60 3.54 -18.56
C LYS A 101 19.50 4.31 -17.58
N LEU A 102 18.94 5.21 -16.78
CA LEU A 102 19.66 5.94 -15.72
C LEU A 102 19.97 5.07 -14.49
N GLY A 103 19.39 3.87 -14.42
CA GLY A 103 19.54 2.92 -13.32
C GLY A 103 18.76 3.30 -12.07
N LEU A 104 17.72 4.14 -12.17
CA LEU A 104 16.97 4.64 -11.02
C LEU A 104 16.24 3.52 -10.25
N PHE A 105 15.78 2.46 -10.94
CA PHE A 105 15.12 1.31 -10.29
C PHE A 105 16.07 0.29 -9.65
N GLU A 106 17.37 0.37 -9.92
CA GLU A 106 18.35 -0.66 -9.52
C GLU A 106 19.38 -0.15 -8.50
N LYS A 107 19.65 1.16 -8.47
CA LYS A 107 20.61 1.77 -7.55
C LYS A 107 20.07 1.75 -6.13
N LYS A 108 20.63 0.87 -5.30
CA LYS A 108 20.31 0.78 -3.87
C LYS A 108 21.37 1.53 -3.07
N GLY A 109 20.96 2.65 -2.49
CA GLY A 109 21.80 3.42 -1.58
C GLY A 109 21.95 2.75 -0.21
N HIS A 110 22.69 3.39 0.69
CA HIS A 110 22.80 2.97 2.09
C HIS A 110 21.64 3.49 2.97
N ILE A 111 20.64 4.14 2.36
CA ILE A 111 19.55 4.84 3.06
C ILE A 111 18.77 3.90 3.98
N THR A 112 18.38 2.71 3.50
CA THR A 112 17.67 1.73 4.33
C THR A 112 18.49 1.30 5.54
N MET A 113 19.82 1.18 5.40
CA MET A 113 20.70 0.83 6.53
C MET A 113 20.78 1.98 7.55
N TYR A 114 20.87 3.23 7.09
CA TYR A 114 20.83 4.39 7.97
C TYR A 114 19.49 4.53 8.69
N ALA A 115 18.38 4.27 7.99
CA ALA A 115 17.05 4.27 8.59
C ALA A 115 16.86 3.14 9.62
N LEU A 116 17.37 1.93 9.35
CA LEU A 116 17.36 0.85 10.34
C LEU A 116 18.23 1.20 11.57
N ALA A 117 19.39 1.81 11.36
CA ALA A 117 20.24 2.26 12.47
C ALA A 117 19.56 3.35 13.32
N SER A 118 18.89 4.33 12.68
CA SER A 118 18.14 5.36 13.41
C SER A 118 16.97 4.76 14.20
N ILE A 119 16.26 3.77 13.64
CA ILE A 119 15.21 3.01 14.33
C ILE A 119 15.76 2.30 15.57
N VAL A 120 16.92 1.64 15.46
CA VAL A 120 17.56 0.98 16.61
C VAL A 120 17.92 1.99 17.70
N LEU A 121 18.49 3.14 17.33
CA LEU A 121 18.83 4.20 18.29
C LEU A 121 17.58 4.78 18.99
N MET A 122 16.50 5.02 18.23
CA MET A 122 15.22 5.43 18.80
C MET A 122 14.68 4.35 19.75
N PHE A 123 14.76 3.06 19.38
CA PHE A 123 14.28 1.97 20.22
C PHE A 123 15.05 1.88 21.53
N CYS A 124 16.39 1.94 21.47
CA CYS A 124 17.24 1.98 22.66
C CYS A 124 16.91 3.19 23.55
N SER A 125 16.62 4.35 22.95
CA SER A 125 16.23 5.56 23.69
C SER A 125 14.88 5.40 24.39
N VAL A 126 13.91 4.74 23.74
CA VAL A 126 12.61 4.38 24.33
C VAL A 126 12.80 3.43 25.50
N LEU A 127 13.60 2.36 25.33
CA LEU A 127 13.89 1.40 26.39
C LEU A 127 14.57 2.07 27.58
N TYR A 128 15.57 2.92 27.34
CA TYR A 128 16.22 3.68 28.40
C TYR A 128 15.22 4.60 29.13
N GLY A 129 14.41 5.34 28.36
CA GLY A 129 13.42 6.24 28.91
C GLY A 129 12.40 5.54 29.81
N VAL A 130 11.94 4.35 29.44
CA VAL A 130 10.93 3.59 30.21
C VAL A 130 11.52 2.76 31.35
N LEU A 131 12.70 2.15 31.16
CA LEU A 131 13.26 1.19 32.12
C LEU A 131 14.22 1.82 33.13
N CYS A 132 14.89 2.91 32.75
CA CYS A 132 15.94 3.52 33.57
C CYS A 132 15.51 4.84 34.22
N CYS A 133 14.41 5.47 33.76
CA CYS A 133 13.90 6.70 34.34
C CYS A 133 12.65 6.43 35.19
N GLN A 134 12.32 7.37 36.07
CA GLN A 134 11.11 7.33 36.92
C GLN A 134 10.18 8.54 36.68
N SER A 135 10.61 9.48 35.83
CA SER A 135 9.89 10.72 35.57
C SER A 135 8.80 10.51 34.52
N VAL A 136 7.60 11.00 34.81
CA VAL A 136 6.47 11.01 33.85
C VAL A 136 6.86 11.70 32.54
N TRP A 137 7.63 12.78 32.61
CA TRP A 137 8.09 13.49 31.43
C TRP A 137 9.09 12.68 30.61
N ALA A 138 9.91 11.84 31.25
CA ALA A 138 10.81 10.93 30.54
C ALA A 138 10.02 9.82 29.82
N HIS A 139 8.98 9.28 30.44
CA HIS A 139 8.09 8.30 29.81
C HIS A 139 7.29 8.92 28.64
N LEU A 140 6.77 10.15 28.80
CA LEU A 140 6.11 10.85 27.69
C LEU A 140 7.08 11.20 26.56
N GLY A 141 8.32 11.60 26.87
CA GLY A 141 9.37 11.79 25.87
C GLY A 141 9.68 10.49 25.11
N ALA A 142 9.80 9.37 25.82
CA ALA A 142 9.95 8.05 25.22
C ALA A 142 8.73 7.67 24.36
N ALA A 143 7.50 8.02 24.78
CA ALA A 143 6.30 7.79 23.99
C ALA A 143 6.33 8.53 22.64
N VAL A 144 6.81 9.79 22.64
CA VAL A 144 6.99 10.57 21.41
C VAL A 144 8.02 9.93 20.49
N VAL A 145 9.18 9.54 21.03
CA VAL A 145 10.22 8.84 20.25
C VAL A 145 9.70 7.51 19.70
N LEU A 146 8.90 6.77 20.46
CA LEU A 146 8.26 5.54 19.99
C LEU A 146 7.29 5.79 18.82
N GLY A 147 6.53 6.89 18.89
CA GLY A 147 5.65 7.31 17.79
C GLY A 147 6.42 7.55 16.49
N PHE A 148 7.55 8.27 16.56
CA PHE A 148 8.44 8.49 15.41
C PHE A 148 9.13 7.21 14.94
N LEU A 149 9.53 6.33 15.86
CA LEU A 149 10.06 5.02 15.53
C LEU A 149 9.08 4.24 14.67
N TRP A 150 7.79 4.22 15.03
CA TRP A 150 6.77 3.54 14.25
C TRP A 150 6.58 4.15 12.86
N ILE A 151 6.66 5.48 12.73
CA ILE A 151 6.60 6.16 11.42
C ILE A 151 7.76 5.69 10.53
N GLN A 152 8.99 5.80 11.02
CA GLN A 152 10.19 5.41 10.27
C GLN A 152 10.18 3.91 9.92
N SER A 153 9.75 3.08 10.87
CA SER A 153 9.62 1.63 10.66
C SER A 153 8.56 1.30 9.60
N ALA A 154 7.45 2.03 9.58
CA ALA A 154 6.41 1.86 8.58
C ALA A 154 6.87 2.27 7.18
N TYR A 155 7.72 3.30 7.02
CA TYR A 155 8.31 3.65 5.73
C TYR A 155 9.19 2.52 5.17
N ILE A 156 10.06 1.93 5.99
CA ILE A 156 10.83 0.75 5.55
C ILE A 156 9.91 -0.42 5.20
N GLY A 157 8.85 -0.63 5.99
CA GLY A 157 7.81 -1.62 5.69
C GLY A 157 7.16 -1.39 4.33
N HIS A 158 6.76 -0.15 4.05
CA HIS A 158 6.15 0.31 2.81
C HIS A 158 7.08 0.05 1.60
N ASP A 159 8.28 0.62 1.62
CA ASP A 159 9.21 0.58 0.48
C ASP A 159 9.67 -0.86 0.20
N SER A 160 10.02 -1.59 1.26
CA SER A 160 10.38 -3.00 1.14
C SER A 160 9.22 -3.85 0.64
N GLY A 161 7.99 -3.37 0.78
CA GLY A 161 6.77 -4.00 0.32
C GLY A 161 6.55 -3.86 -1.18
N HIS A 162 6.94 -2.73 -1.77
CA HIS A 162 6.89 -2.44 -3.20
C HIS A 162 8.06 -3.02 -3.99
N TYR A 163 9.27 -2.85 -3.47
CA TYR A 163 10.49 -3.26 -4.15
C TYR A 163 11.54 -3.83 -3.19
N GLN A 164 12.65 -4.30 -3.75
CA GLN A 164 13.72 -4.89 -2.96
C GLN A 164 14.69 -3.80 -2.46
N VAL A 165 14.37 -3.12 -1.35
CA VAL A 165 15.22 -2.10 -0.72
C VAL A 165 16.61 -2.62 -0.30
N MET A 166 16.71 -3.92 0.02
CA MET A 166 17.97 -4.57 0.41
C MET A 166 18.69 -5.25 -0.77
N ASN A 167 19.97 -5.57 -0.59
CA ASN A 167 20.79 -6.25 -1.61
C ASN A 167 20.29 -7.66 -1.99
N THR A 168 19.66 -8.38 -1.06
CA THR A 168 19.14 -9.73 -1.31
C THR A 168 17.68 -9.85 -0.90
N ARG A 169 16.95 -10.79 -1.51
CA ARG A 169 15.57 -11.12 -1.14
C ARG A 169 15.44 -11.53 0.34
N GLY A 170 16.41 -12.28 0.85
CA GLY A 170 16.43 -12.71 2.25
C GLY A 170 16.53 -11.54 3.23
N TYR A 171 17.47 -10.60 2.98
CA TYR A 171 17.57 -9.39 3.81
C TYR A 171 16.35 -8.48 3.66
N ASN A 172 15.73 -8.42 2.48
CA ASN A 172 14.49 -7.67 2.28
C ASN A 172 13.34 -8.25 3.11
N LYS A 173 13.21 -9.59 3.12
CA LYS A 173 12.24 -10.28 3.97
C LYS A 173 12.51 -10.05 5.46
N LEU A 174 13.77 -10.00 5.87
CA LEU A 174 14.15 -9.68 7.25
C LEU A 174 13.75 -8.23 7.60
N ALA A 175 14.00 -7.26 6.71
CA ALA A 175 13.57 -5.89 6.90
C ALA A 175 12.04 -5.77 7.02
N GLN A 176 11.28 -6.43 6.14
CA GLN A 176 9.83 -6.53 6.25
C GLN A 176 9.37 -7.15 7.57
N PHE A 177 10.02 -8.23 8.00
CA PHE A 177 9.67 -8.92 9.25
C PHE A 177 9.95 -8.05 10.49
N LEU A 178 11.08 -7.36 10.54
CA LEU A 178 11.45 -6.51 11.67
C LEU A 178 10.66 -5.20 11.66
N ALA A 179 10.81 -4.41 10.59
CA ALA A 179 10.24 -3.08 10.49
C ALA A 179 8.75 -3.07 10.10
N GLY A 180 8.34 -3.98 9.23
CA GLY A 180 6.96 -4.08 8.76
C GLY A 180 6.02 -4.77 9.74
N ASN A 181 6.52 -5.74 10.55
CA ASN A 181 5.70 -6.50 11.51
C ASN A 181 6.11 -6.29 12.98
N SER A 182 7.34 -6.66 13.34
CA SER A 182 7.74 -6.86 14.75
C SER A 182 7.77 -5.56 15.55
N LEU A 183 8.12 -4.44 14.91
CA LEU A 183 8.14 -3.12 15.54
C LEU A 183 6.79 -2.42 15.46
N THR A 184 6.02 -2.63 14.40
CA THR A 184 4.78 -1.87 14.15
C THR A 184 3.54 -2.56 14.69
N GLY A 185 3.50 -3.88 14.76
CA GLY A 185 2.28 -4.63 15.08
C GLY A 185 1.27 -4.70 13.93
N ILE A 186 1.68 -4.34 12.71
CA ILE A 186 0.86 -4.40 11.50
C ILE A 186 1.40 -5.54 10.62
N SER A 187 0.54 -6.31 9.95
CA SER A 187 1.03 -7.36 9.05
C SER A 187 1.42 -6.75 7.70
N ILE A 188 2.66 -6.98 7.28
CA ILE A 188 3.16 -6.61 5.95
C ILE A 188 2.40 -7.35 4.85
N ALA A 189 1.87 -8.54 5.12
CA ALA A 189 0.99 -9.23 4.18
C ALA A 189 -0.37 -8.54 4.04
N TRP A 190 -0.94 -8.04 5.14
CA TRP A 190 -2.16 -7.22 5.09
C TRP A 190 -1.92 -5.93 4.33
N TRP A 191 -0.85 -5.22 4.70
CA TRP A 191 -0.49 -3.98 4.03
C TRP A 191 -0.25 -4.18 2.53
N LYS A 192 0.51 -5.21 2.10
CA LYS A 192 0.70 -5.50 0.67
C LYS A 192 -0.61 -5.81 -0.04
N TRP A 193 -1.51 -6.55 0.61
CA TRP A 193 -2.77 -6.93 0.00
C TRP A 193 -3.66 -5.71 -0.27
N THR A 194 -3.83 -4.82 0.71
CA THR A 194 -4.67 -3.63 0.55
C THR A 194 -3.96 -2.57 -0.28
N HIS A 195 -2.70 -2.29 0.01
CA HIS A 195 -1.98 -1.19 -0.61
C HIS A 195 -1.65 -1.46 -2.09
N ASN A 196 -1.37 -2.70 -2.48
CA ASN A 196 -1.24 -3.01 -3.92
C ASN A 196 -2.57 -2.82 -4.68
N ALA A 197 -3.71 -3.08 -4.04
CA ALA A 197 -5.01 -2.81 -4.65
C ALA A 197 -5.27 -1.31 -4.79
N HIS A 198 -4.90 -0.52 -3.79
CA HIS A 198 -4.87 0.94 -3.86
C HIS A 198 -4.03 1.42 -5.04
N HIS A 199 -2.79 0.97 -5.18
CA HIS A 199 -1.91 1.32 -6.30
C HIS A 199 -2.50 1.00 -7.67
N LEU A 200 -3.18 -0.13 -7.82
CA LEU A 200 -3.77 -0.51 -9.10
C LEU A 200 -4.99 0.32 -9.50
N SER A 201 -5.73 0.83 -8.53
CA SER A 201 -6.99 1.54 -8.75
C SER A 201 -7.06 2.78 -7.87
N CYS A 202 -5.97 3.56 -7.84
CA CYS A 202 -5.79 4.66 -6.91
C CYS A 202 -6.98 5.61 -6.98
N ASN A 203 -7.57 5.92 -5.85
CA ASN A 203 -8.74 6.79 -5.70
C ASN A 203 -10.04 6.33 -6.39
N SER A 204 -10.15 5.07 -6.78
CA SER A 204 -11.43 4.46 -7.15
C SER A 204 -12.30 4.23 -5.92
N LEU A 205 -13.50 4.83 -5.83
CA LEU A 205 -14.31 4.73 -4.61
C LEU A 205 -14.79 3.29 -4.32
N ASP A 206 -14.93 2.45 -5.35
CA ASP A 206 -15.45 1.09 -5.26
C ASP A 206 -14.38 -0.02 -5.33
N TYR A 207 -13.18 0.28 -5.82
CA TYR A 207 -12.05 -0.67 -5.87
C TYR A 207 -10.89 -0.35 -4.92
N ASP A 208 -10.71 0.90 -4.50
CA ASP A 208 -9.63 1.32 -3.61
C ASP A 208 -10.00 1.11 -2.14
N PRO A 209 -9.37 0.16 -1.40
CA PRO A 209 -9.66 -0.04 0.01
C PRO A 209 -9.27 1.17 0.89
N ASP A 210 -8.35 2.02 0.43
CA ASP A 210 -7.80 3.13 1.20
C ASP A 210 -8.73 4.37 1.20
N LEU A 211 -9.85 4.33 0.47
CA LEU A 211 -10.93 5.35 0.53
C LEU A 211 -12.21 4.86 1.26
N GLN A 212 -12.28 3.59 1.62
CA GLN A 212 -13.53 2.93 2.00
C GLN A 212 -13.75 2.91 3.52
N HIS A 213 -13.98 4.09 4.09
CA HIS A 213 -14.01 4.30 5.55
C HIS A 213 -15.40 4.35 6.20
N ILE A 214 -16.46 4.07 5.44
CA ILE A 214 -17.83 3.96 5.98
C ILE A 214 -17.86 2.84 7.04
N PRO A 215 -18.41 3.10 8.25
CA PRO A 215 -19.30 4.22 8.59
C PRO A 215 -18.62 5.47 9.18
N VAL A 216 -17.31 5.47 9.41
CA VAL A 216 -16.63 6.53 10.17
C VAL A 216 -16.40 7.80 9.37
N PHE A 217 -15.93 7.65 8.13
CA PHE A 217 -15.66 8.79 7.23
C PHE A 217 -16.24 8.55 5.84
N ALA A 218 -16.66 9.66 5.22
CA ALA A 218 -17.01 9.72 3.82
C ALA A 218 -16.08 10.71 3.14
N VAL A 219 -15.19 10.20 2.30
CA VAL A 219 -14.21 11.01 1.54
C VAL A 219 -14.83 11.67 0.31
N ASN A 220 -16.02 11.22 -0.11
CA ASN A 220 -16.77 11.79 -1.22
C ASN A 220 -18.29 11.67 -0.97
N SER A 221 -19.09 12.57 -1.53
CA SER A 221 -20.55 12.58 -1.38
C SER A 221 -21.24 11.38 -2.03
N ILE A 222 -20.61 10.71 -3.01
CA ILE A 222 -21.14 9.49 -3.64
C ILE A 222 -21.42 8.39 -2.61
N PHE A 223 -20.66 8.33 -1.50
CA PHE A 223 -20.94 7.36 -0.45
C PHE A 223 -22.32 7.50 0.18
N PHE A 224 -22.99 8.66 0.06
CA PHE A 224 -24.33 8.89 0.62
C PHE A 224 -25.42 8.06 -0.05
N ASP A 225 -25.19 7.62 -1.28
CA ASP A 225 -26.10 6.75 -2.03
C ASP A 225 -25.87 5.25 -1.76
N SER A 226 -24.90 4.91 -0.90
CA SER A 226 -24.40 3.55 -0.67
C SER A 226 -23.80 2.91 -1.92
N ILE A 227 -22.54 2.48 -1.85
CA ILE A 227 -21.87 1.84 -2.98
C ILE A 227 -21.41 0.43 -2.64
N LYS A 228 -21.22 -0.42 -3.66
CA LYS A 228 -20.63 -1.74 -3.49
C LYS A 228 -19.11 -1.60 -3.50
N SER A 229 -18.45 -2.06 -2.44
CA SER A 229 -17.00 -2.30 -2.47
C SER A 229 -16.73 -3.61 -3.20
N TYR A 230 -16.05 -3.54 -4.35
CA TYR A 230 -15.59 -4.71 -5.08
C TYR A 230 -14.38 -5.36 -4.39
N PHE A 231 -13.52 -4.56 -3.74
CA PHE A 231 -12.38 -5.09 -2.97
C PHE A 231 -12.82 -5.95 -1.77
N TYR A 232 -13.73 -5.43 -0.92
CA TYR A 232 -14.21 -6.15 0.26
C TYR A 232 -15.39 -7.08 -0.04
N GLY A 233 -16.00 -6.99 -1.23
CA GLY A 233 -17.17 -7.78 -1.61
C GLY A 233 -18.42 -7.47 -0.78
N ARG A 234 -18.56 -6.25 -0.24
CA ARG A 234 -19.67 -5.82 0.63
C ARG A 234 -20.20 -4.45 0.21
N TYR A 235 -21.43 -4.14 0.59
CA TYR A 235 -21.95 -2.78 0.46
C TYR A 235 -21.40 -1.88 1.58
N LEU A 236 -21.00 -0.68 1.20
CA LEU A 236 -20.66 0.43 2.08
C LEU A 236 -21.94 1.25 2.28
N SER A 237 -22.80 0.75 3.14
CA SER A 237 -24.13 1.30 3.37
C SER A 237 -24.08 2.62 4.14
N PHE A 238 -24.73 3.65 3.60
CA PHE A 238 -24.92 4.93 4.29
C PHE A 238 -26.18 4.90 5.16
N ASP A 239 -26.12 4.06 6.18
CA ASP A 239 -27.19 3.86 7.15
C ASP A 239 -27.23 4.99 8.22
N PRO A 240 -28.17 4.98 9.17
CA PRO A 240 -28.23 6.00 10.23
C PRO A 240 -26.96 6.09 11.09
N VAL A 241 -26.20 5.00 11.23
CA VAL A 241 -24.94 4.98 11.99
C VAL A 241 -23.86 5.72 11.20
N ALA A 242 -23.72 5.42 9.91
CA ALA A 242 -22.82 6.15 9.01
C ALA A 242 -23.18 7.65 8.98
N ARG A 243 -24.47 7.98 8.85
CA ARG A 243 -24.96 9.36 8.87
C ARG A 243 -24.54 10.09 10.14
N PHE A 244 -24.67 9.45 11.31
CA PHE A 244 -24.25 10.05 12.57
C PHE A 244 -22.76 10.38 12.57
N PHE A 245 -21.89 9.40 12.32
CA PHE A 245 -20.44 9.62 12.34
C PHE A 245 -19.98 10.63 11.30
N VAL A 246 -20.46 10.50 10.06
CA VAL A 246 -20.09 11.38 8.95
C VAL A 246 -20.55 12.82 9.18
N SER A 247 -21.69 13.05 9.85
CA SER A 247 -22.14 14.42 10.18
C SER A 247 -21.17 15.16 11.10
N TYR A 248 -20.39 14.42 11.91
CA TYR A 248 -19.40 14.99 12.84
C TYR A 248 -17.95 14.82 12.37
N GLN A 249 -17.70 14.26 11.18
CA GLN A 249 -16.34 13.93 10.73
C GLN A 249 -15.36 15.12 10.74
N HIS A 250 -15.86 16.33 10.49
CA HIS A 250 -15.07 17.56 10.52
C HIS A 250 -14.48 17.88 11.90
N TRP A 251 -15.13 17.44 13.00
CA TRP A 251 -14.59 17.52 14.36
C TRP A 251 -13.82 16.28 14.75
N THR A 252 -14.24 15.10 14.29
CA THR A 252 -13.69 13.82 14.74
C THR A 252 -12.48 13.33 13.94
N PHE A 253 -12.17 13.95 12.79
CA PHE A 253 -11.06 13.51 11.92
C PHE A 253 -9.74 13.35 12.69
N TYR A 254 -9.21 14.43 13.28
CA TYR A 254 -7.94 14.37 14.01
C TYR A 254 -7.99 13.46 15.26
N PRO A 255 -9.03 13.53 16.13
CA PRO A 255 -9.15 12.59 17.24
C PRO A 255 -9.16 11.12 16.83
N VAL A 256 -9.83 10.76 15.73
CA VAL A 256 -9.84 9.39 15.20
C VAL A 256 -8.48 9.04 14.61
N MET A 257 -7.80 9.94 13.91
CA MET A 257 -6.44 9.69 13.40
C MET A 257 -5.45 9.35 14.52
N CYS A 258 -5.58 9.97 15.70
CA CYS A 258 -4.81 9.66 16.90
C CYS A 258 -5.00 8.22 17.39
N VAL A 259 -6.05 7.51 16.98
CA VAL A 259 -6.29 6.10 17.36
C VAL A 259 -6.51 5.19 16.16
N ALA A 260 -6.38 5.70 14.93
CA ALA A 260 -6.63 4.95 13.69
C ALA A 260 -5.75 3.70 13.56
N ARG A 261 -4.60 3.69 14.24
CA ARG A 261 -3.72 2.52 14.34
C ARG A 261 -4.42 1.28 14.92
N VAL A 262 -5.41 1.47 15.79
CA VAL A 262 -6.22 0.36 16.32
C VAL A 262 -6.96 -0.37 15.20
N ASN A 263 -7.47 0.37 14.20
CA ASN A 263 -8.07 -0.26 13.02
C ASN A 263 -7.02 -1.09 12.26
N LEU A 264 -5.80 -0.59 12.09
CA LEU A 264 -4.72 -1.34 11.41
C LEU A 264 -4.38 -2.66 12.14
N TYR A 265 -4.43 -2.67 13.47
CA TYR A 265 -4.30 -3.90 14.26
C TYR A 265 -5.46 -4.86 14.03
N ILE A 266 -6.71 -4.35 14.06
CA ILE A 266 -7.90 -5.17 13.79
C ILE A 266 -7.81 -5.80 12.40
N GLN A 267 -7.47 -5.02 11.38
CA GLN A 267 -7.33 -5.50 10.00
C GLN A 267 -6.21 -6.55 9.86
N THR A 268 -5.10 -6.35 10.57
CA THR A 268 -4.02 -7.33 10.68
C THR A 268 -4.55 -8.65 11.24
N PHE A 269 -5.26 -8.64 12.37
CA PHE A 269 -5.83 -9.86 12.95
C PHE A 269 -6.87 -10.50 12.04
N LEU A 270 -7.76 -9.72 11.42
CA LEU A 270 -8.76 -10.22 10.47
C LEU A 270 -8.10 -10.99 9.33
N LEU A 271 -7.02 -10.47 8.74
CA LEU A 271 -6.28 -11.21 7.71
C LEU A 271 -5.67 -12.49 8.28
N LEU A 272 -4.96 -12.41 9.40
CA LEU A 272 -4.23 -13.56 9.96
C LEU A 272 -5.16 -14.72 10.36
N PHE A 273 -6.36 -14.41 10.86
CA PHE A 273 -7.39 -15.40 11.19
C PHE A 273 -8.27 -15.80 10.01
N SER A 274 -8.15 -15.12 8.86
CA SER A 274 -8.90 -15.49 7.66
C SER A 274 -8.39 -16.78 7.01
N LYS A 275 -9.23 -17.34 6.14
CA LYS A 275 -8.87 -18.47 5.26
C LYS A 275 -8.09 -18.04 4.00
N ARG A 276 -7.83 -16.74 3.81
CA ARG A 276 -7.15 -16.20 2.61
C ARG A 276 -5.73 -16.71 2.52
N LYS A 277 -5.31 -17.25 1.38
CA LYS A 277 -3.92 -17.65 1.15
C LYS A 277 -3.07 -16.40 0.90
N PHE A 278 -1.92 -16.31 1.55
CA PHE A 278 -0.93 -15.25 1.33
C PHE A 278 0.46 -15.77 1.71
N PRO A 279 1.54 -15.24 1.10
CA PRO A 279 2.89 -15.72 1.32
C PRO A 279 3.36 -15.47 2.77
N ASP A 280 4.26 -16.33 3.25
CA ASP A 280 4.98 -16.14 4.52
C ASP A 280 4.06 -15.95 5.75
N ARG A 281 2.90 -16.65 5.80
CA ARG A 281 1.93 -16.56 6.91
C ARG A 281 2.55 -16.78 8.28
N ALA A 282 3.41 -17.79 8.43
CA ALA A 282 4.07 -18.09 9.71
C ALA A 282 4.98 -16.93 10.18
N LEU A 283 5.72 -16.30 9.27
CA LEU A 283 6.57 -15.15 9.59
C LEU A 283 5.75 -13.92 9.98
N ASN A 284 4.60 -13.70 9.32
CA ASN A 284 3.68 -12.65 9.71
C ASN A 284 3.13 -12.88 11.13
N ILE A 285 2.64 -14.09 11.43
CA ILE A 285 2.16 -14.43 12.77
C ILE A 285 3.26 -14.24 13.81
N LEU A 286 4.48 -14.73 13.55
CA LEU A 286 5.60 -14.57 14.47
C LEU A 286 5.93 -13.10 14.74
N GLY A 287 5.98 -12.25 13.70
CA GLY A 287 6.26 -10.83 13.87
C GLY A 287 5.19 -10.11 14.69
N ILE A 288 3.91 -10.42 14.44
CA ILE A 288 2.80 -9.89 15.23
C ILE A 288 2.86 -10.36 16.69
N LEU A 289 3.20 -11.64 16.94
CA LEU A 289 3.38 -12.15 18.29
C LEU A 289 4.53 -11.44 19.02
N ILE A 290 5.64 -11.16 18.34
CA ILE A 290 6.77 -10.39 18.91
C ILE A 290 6.27 -9.02 19.36
N PHE A 291 5.55 -8.29 18.50
CA PHE A 291 5.00 -6.98 18.84
C PHE A 291 4.09 -7.03 20.07
N TRP A 292 3.11 -7.93 20.05
CA TRP A 292 2.15 -8.10 21.15
C TRP A 292 2.75 -8.74 22.41
N THR A 293 4.03 -9.09 22.39
CA THR A 293 4.80 -9.48 23.58
C THR A 293 5.56 -8.28 24.12
N TRP A 294 6.44 -7.66 23.32
CA TRP A 294 7.36 -6.64 23.84
C TRP A 294 6.64 -5.34 24.17
N PHE A 295 5.65 -4.91 23.37
CA PHE A 295 5.02 -3.61 23.57
C PHE A 295 4.16 -3.58 24.86
N PRO A 296 3.28 -4.57 25.12
CA PRO A 296 2.59 -4.64 26.40
C PRO A 296 3.54 -4.82 27.59
N LEU A 297 4.62 -5.59 27.44
CA LEU A 297 5.64 -5.75 28.48
C LEU A 297 6.31 -4.42 28.81
N LEU A 298 6.72 -3.65 27.80
CA LEU A 298 7.30 -2.32 27.96
C LEU A 298 6.34 -1.39 28.71
N VAL A 299 5.08 -1.34 28.29
CA VAL A 299 4.05 -0.52 28.95
C VAL A 299 3.82 -0.98 30.40
N SER A 300 3.92 -2.28 30.68
CA SER A 300 3.76 -2.82 32.04
C SER A 300 4.87 -2.38 33.02
N CYS A 301 6.03 -1.97 32.51
CA CYS A 301 7.13 -1.45 33.33
C CYS A 301 6.87 -0.03 33.87
N ILE A 302 5.91 0.70 33.29
CA ILE A 302 5.51 2.04 33.76
C ILE A 302 4.70 1.89 35.07
N PRO A 303 4.97 2.71 36.12
CA PRO A 303 4.54 2.40 37.48
C PRO A 303 3.03 2.48 37.74
N ASN A 304 2.29 3.34 37.03
CA ASN A 304 0.86 3.57 37.29
C ASN A 304 0.02 3.58 36.00
N TRP A 305 -1.28 3.29 36.16
CA TRP A 305 -2.22 3.18 35.04
C TRP A 305 -2.45 4.47 34.23
N PRO A 306 -2.66 5.65 34.87
CA PRO A 306 -2.81 6.89 34.11
C PRO A 306 -1.64 7.16 33.18
N GLU A 307 -0.42 6.96 33.66
CA GLU A 307 0.80 7.14 32.87
C GLU A 307 0.95 6.13 31.74
N ARG A 308 0.58 4.86 31.95
CA ARG A 308 0.53 3.85 30.88
C ARG A 308 -0.42 4.28 29.76
N VAL A 309 -1.61 4.77 30.12
CA VAL A 309 -2.59 5.24 29.15
C VAL A 309 -2.06 6.47 28.40
N MET A 310 -1.48 7.44 29.12
CA MET A 310 -0.87 8.61 28.48
C MET A 310 0.27 8.21 27.53
N PHE A 311 1.15 7.29 27.94
CA PHE A 311 2.23 6.78 27.10
C PHE A 311 1.70 6.21 25.78
N VAL A 312 0.71 5.31 25.85
CA VAL A 312 0.13 4.68 24.65
C VAL A 312 -0.55 5.71 23.75
N LEU A 313 -1.38 6.59 24.32
CA LEU A 313 -2.08 7.62 23.56
C LEU A 313 -1.13 8.63 22.94
N THR A 314 -0.07 9.04 23.64
CA THR A 314 0.96 9.93 23.08
C THR A 314 1.70 9.25 21.93
N SER A 315 2.10 7.98 22.07
CA SER A 315 2.73 7.26 20.96
C SER A 315 1.82 7.15 19.74
N PHE A 316 0.53 6.85 19.93
CA PHE A 316 -0.42 6.79 18.81
C PHE A 316 -0.67 8.17 18.18
N ALA A 317 -0.82 9.22 19.00
CA ALA A 317 -1.03 10.58 18.52
C ALA A 317 0.16 11.10 17.70
N VAL A 318 1.40 10.78 18.10
CA VAL A 318 2.59 11.13 17.30
C VAL A 318 2.61 10.34 15.98
N THR A 319 2.31 9.04 16.01
CA THR A 319 2.21 8.25 14.78
C THR A 319 1.09 8.72 13.85
N ALA A 320 0.05 9.38 14.38
CA ALA A 320 -1.05 9.92 13.57
C ALA A 320 -0.62 10.97 12.55
N ILE A 321 0.56 11.60 12.72
CA ILE A 321 1.17 12.46 11.71
C ILE A 321 1.24 11.73 10.36
N GLN A 322 1.66 10.45 10.37
CA GLN A 322 1.74 9.63 9.16
C GLN A 322 0.38 9.33 8.55
N HIS A 323 -0.65 9.05 9.37
CA HIS A 323 -2.01 8.84 8.83
C HIS A 323 -2.53 10.11 8.13
N VAL A 324 -2.30 11.29 8.73
CA VAL A 324 -2.72 12.57 8.16
C VAL A 324 -1.98 12.84 6.86
N GLN A 325 -0.68 12.57 6.78
CA GLN A 325 0.08 12.72 5.54
C GLN A 325 -0.55 11.94 4.39
N PHE A 326 -0.80 10.64 4.57
CA PHE A 326 -1.45 9.82 3.54
C PHE A 326 -2.83 10.35 3.14
N CYS A 327 -3.63 10.79 4.11
CA CYS A 327 -4.94 11.37 3.81
C CYS A 327 -4.82 12.65 2.96
N LEU A 328 -3.83 13.52 3.24
CA LEU A 328 -3.64 14.75 2.49
C LEU A 328 -3.33 14.49 1.01
N ASN A 329 -2.52 13.46 0.73
CA ASN A 329 -2.14 13.12 -0.64
C ASN A 329 -3.26 12.48 -1.49
N HIS A 330 -4.30 11.93 -0.85
CA HIS A 330 -5.32 11.15 -1.56
C HIS A 330 -6.73 11.73 -1.41
N PHE A 331 -7.13 12.16 -0.22
CA PHE A 331 -8.51 12.60 0.03
C PHE A 331 -8.82 13.95 -0.59
N ALA A 332 -7.81 14.74 -0.94
CA ALA A 332 -7.95 15.99 -1.67
C ALA A 332 -7.75 15.84 -3.20
N ALA A 333 -7.38 14.64 -3.68
CA ALA A 333 -7.23 14.35 -5.09
C ALA A 333 -8.56 13.95 -5.74
N ASP A 334 -8.57 13.85 -7.08
CA ASP A 334 -9.76 13.45 -7.81
C ASP A 334 -10.11 11.97 -7.52
N VAL A 335 -11.40 11.65 -7.60
CA VAL A 335 -11.91 10.28 -7.40
C VAL A 335 -12.77 9.85 -8.58
N TYR A 336 -12.93 8.53 -8.77
CA TYR A 336 -13.77 7.96 -9.82
C TYR A 336 -14.43 6.65 -9.37
N ILE A 337 -15.29 6.08 -10.24
CA ILE A 337 -15.95 4.78 -10.07
C ILE A 337 -15.44 3.83 -11.13
N GLY A 338 -15.20 2.58 -10.74
CA GLY A 338 -14.72 1.51 -11.61
C GLY A 338 -13.21 1.32 -11.52
N LEU A 339 -12.68 0.52 -12.45
CA LEU A 339 -11.26 0.28 -12.62
C LEU A 339 -10.66 1.27 -13.63
N PRO A 340 -9.38 1.63 -13.52
CA PRO A 340 -8.68 2.23 -14.65
C PRO A 340 -8.73 1.29 -15.85
N GLU A 341 -8.91 1.87 -17.03
CA GLU A 341 -8.77 1.18 -18.30
C GLU A 341 -7.33 1.32 -18.82
N GLY A 342 -6.91 0.43 -19.72
CA GLY A 342 -5.53 0.39 -20.20
C GLY A 342 -5.01 1.69 -20.83
N ASN A 343 -5.89 2.53 -21.37
CA ASN A 343 -5.54 3.79 -22.01
C ASN A 343 -5.63 5.02 -21.09
N ASP A 344 -6.25 4.90 -19.90
CA ASP A 344 -6.38 6.00 -18.95
C ASP A 344 -5.69 5.72 -17.61
N TRP A 345 -5.00 4.57 -17.46
CA TRP A 345 -4.31 4.20 -16.23
C TRP A 345 -3.37 5.30 -15.73
N PHE A 346 -2.54 5.87 -16.61
CA PHE A 346 -1.64 6.96 -16.24
C PHE A 346 -2.43 8.19 -15.76
N GLU A 347 -3.46 8.60 -16.49
CA GLU A 347 -4.33 9.72 -16.13
C GLU A 347 -4.99 9.48 -14.77
N LYS A 348 -5.45 8.26 -14.48
CA LYS A 348 -6.07 7.90 -13.20
C LYS A 348 -5.07 7.94 -12.04
N GLN A 349 -3.86 7.41 -12.22
CA GLN A 349 -2.81 7.48 -11.20
C GLN A 349 -2.43 8.93 -10.89
N THR A 350 -2.32 9.76 -11.93
CA THR A 350 -1.94 11.17 -11.77
C THR A 350 -3.07 12.05 -11.23
N SER A 351 -4.33 11.79 -11.58
CA SER A 351 -5.47 12.53 -11.02
C SER A 351 -5.80 12.11 -9.59
N GLY A 352 -5.56 10.85 -9.25
CA GLY A 352 -5.90 10.24 -7.96
C GLY A 352 -4.87 10.46 -6.86
N THR A 353 -3.81 11.21 -7.15
CA THR A 353 -2.70 11.47 -6.22
C THR A 353 -2.26 12.93 -6.33
N LEU A 354 -1.65 13.44 -5.27
CA LEU A 354 -1.01 14.76 -5.28
C LEU A 354 0.26 14.75 -4.47
N ASP A 355 1.23 15.55 -4.89
CA ASP A 355 2.44 15.81 -4.12
C ASP A 355 2.22 16.91 -3.10
N ILE A 356 2.95 16.82 -1.99
CA ILE A 356 2.96 17.85 -0.96
C ILE A 356 4.26 18.64 -1.07
N SER A 357 4.15 19.90 -1.49
CA SER A 357 5.28 20.81 -1.53
C SER A 357 5.73 21.16 -0.11
N CYS A 358 6.94 20.74 0.25
CA CYS A 358 7.57 21.07 1.52
C CYS A 358 9.07 21.32 1.37
N SER A 359 9.68 21.91 2.40
CA SER A 359 11.14 22.10 2.43
C SER A 359 11.84 20.78 2.78
N SER A 360 13.06 20.59 2.30
CA SER A 360 13.78 19.30 2.36
C SER A 360 14.07 18.77 3.78
N TRP A 361 14.04 19.62 4.81
CA TRP A 361 14.16 19.12 6.19
C TRP A 361 12.92 18.32 6.64
N MET A 362 11.80 18.46 5.93
CA MET A 362 10.59 17.66 6.14
C MET A 362 10.69 16.25 5.54
N ASP A 363 11.68 15.97 4.70
CA ASP A 363 11.84 14.65 4.05
C ASP A 363 11.92 13.53 5.08
N TRP A 364 12.52 13.79 6.25
CA TRP A 364 12.56 12.83 7.35
C TRP A 364 11.17 12.50 7.91
N PHE A 365 10.28 13.50 7.98
CA PHE A 365 8.91 13.33 8.48
C PHE A 365 7.98 12.71 7.45
N TYR A 366 8.22 12.87 6.16
CA TYR A 366 7.39 12.30 5.08
C TYR A 366 7.91 10.96 4.56
N GLY A 367 9.20 10.65 4.76
CA GLY A 367 9.80 9.41 4.29
C GLY A 367 9.78 9.25 2.77
N GLY A 368 9.77 10.35 2.00
CA GLY A 368 9.63 10.33 0.54
C GLY A 368 8.19 10.36 0.04
N LEU A 369 7.20 10.16 0.93
CA LEU A 369 5.78 10.08 0.58
C LEU A 369 5.11 11.44 0.39
N GLN A 370 5.90 12.52 0.36
CA GLN A 370 5.48 13.80 -0.21
C GLN A 370 5.45 13.76 -1.75
N PHE A 371 6.11 12.78 -2.37
CA PHE A 371 6.18 12.55 -3.82
C PHE A 371 5.26 11.38 -4.24
N GLN A 372 3.95 11.53 -4.00
CA GLN A 372 2.98 10.46 -4.28
C GLN A 372 2.74 10.26 -5.77
N LEU A 373 2.87 11.31 -6.57
CA LEU A 373 2.71 11.23 -8.01
C LEU A 373 3.78 10.31 -8.61
N GLU A 374 5.05 10.55 -8.30
CA GLU A 374 6.14 9.69 -8.74
C GLU A 374 6.03 8.28 -8.14
N HIS A 375 5.62 8.18 -6.87
CA HIS A 375 5.44 6.90 -6.20
C HIS A 375 4.41 6.00 -6.90
N HIS A 376 3.24 6.53 -7.28
CA HIS A 376 2.21 5.74 -7.96
C HIS A 376 2.56 5.41 -9.40
N LEU A 377 3.27 6.29 -10.09
CA LEU A 377 3.72 6.05 -11.46
C LEU A 377 4.94 5.11 -11.55
N PHE A 378 5.82 5.16 -10.55
CA PHE A 378 7.11 4.46 -10.50
C PHE A 378 7.37 3.82 -9.12
N PRO A 379 6.49 2.94 -8.63
CA PRO A 379 6.54 2.41 -7.25
C PRO A 379 7.77 1.55 -6.95
N ARG A 380 8.51 1.17 -7.98
CA ARG A 380 9.79 0.46 -7.88
C ARG A 380 10.99 1.39 -7.67
N MET A 381 10.80 2.70 -7.78
CA MET A 381 11.88 3.67 -7.61
C MET A 381 12.20 3.83 -6.12
N PRO A 382 13.50 3.84 -5.72
CA PRO A 382 13.90 3.91 -4.32
C PRO A 382 13.69 5.24 -3.61
#